data_AF-A0A7J4IYR5-F1
#
_entry.id   AF-A0A7J4IYR5-F1
#
_cell.length_a   1.000
_cell.length_b   1.000
_cell.length_c   1.000
_cell.angle_alpha   90.00
_cell.angle_beta   90.00
_cell.angle_gamma   90.00
#
_symmetry.space_group_name_H-M   'P 1'
#
loop_
_entity.id
_entity.type
_entity.pdbx_description
1 polymer ?
#
loop_
_entity_poly.entity_id
_entity_poly.type
_entity_poly.pdbx_seq_one_letter_code
_entity_poly.pdbx_strand_id
1 'polypeptide(L)'
;MSVRKLPVIEEGDFREVIGTAFKEKRHVSYLKKVLIDFEEYKKVFSQVFTTENPLQVVYIFRFHYIDKRPVWRDIAIFGRQTLSNLAETIIDWMDWDNDHMHAFSLKKLHGKSLSRYTEFSLYAPGWEDDPYPTFKTNKIKVADIDWQKYPKWNFVFDFGASYEFDVELRKIETKLTGKDFDEPLPACIDQRGVAPLQYPEYDDPKEWKFDENCPYCQALKESGGKLAWFPDEPKKN
;
A
#
# COMPACT_ATOMS: atom_id res chain seq x y z
N MET A 1 28.64 -14.42 15.19
CA MET A 1 27.53 -13.48 14.91
C MET A 1 26.65 -14.12 13.85
N SER A 2 25.33 -14.20 14.06
CA SER A 2 24.42 -14.80 13.08
C SER A 2 24.34 -13.90 11.84
N VAL A 3 24.49 -14.48 10.64
CA VAL A 3 24.38 -13.74 9.38
C VAL A 3 22.93 -13.30 9.22
N ARG A 4 22.70 -12.01 9.00
CA ARG A 4 21.37 -11.47 8.72
C ARG A 4 20.82 -12.15 7.47
N LYS A 5 19.60 -12.67 7.55
CA LYS A 5 18.90 -13.30 6.42
C LYS A 5 18.02 -12.27 5.73
N LEU A 6 17.94 -12.35 4.40
CA LEU A 6 16.97 -11.60 3.62
C LEU A 6 15.55 -12.09 3.93
N PRO A 7 14.53 -11.24 3.76
CA PRO A 7 13.14 -11.66 3.83
C PRO A 7 12.83 -12.81 2.86
N VAL A 8 11.93 -13.70 3.27
CA VAL A 8 11.47 -14.85 2.48
C VAL A 8 9.93 -14.85 2.47
N ILE A 9 9.33 -15.21 1.35
CA ILE A 9 7.87 -15.38 1.25
C ILE A 9 7.47 -16.70 1.88
N GLU A 10 6.44 -16.67 2.72
CA GLU A 10 5.79 -17.87 3.25
C GLU A 10 4.81 -18.40 2.20
N GLU A 11 5.21 -19.42 1.42
CA GLU A 11 4.38 -19.92 0.31
C GLU A 11 3.20 -20.79 0.78
N GLY A 12 3.20 -21.30 2.02
CA GLY A 12 2.15 -22.20 2.51
C GLY A 12 1.98 -23.44 1.63
N ASP A 13 0.73 -23.78 1.30
CA ASP A 13 0.33 -24.87 0.40
C ASP A 13 0.12 -24.41 -1.06
N PHE A 14 0.46 -23.16 -1.39
CA PHE A 14 0.17 -22.52 -2.68
C PHE A 14 0.50 -23.40 -3.90
N ARG A 15 1.71 -23.97 -3.94
CA ARG A 15 2.14 -24.82 -5.07
C ARG A 15 1.43 -26.16 -5.10
N GLU A 16 1.09 -26.71 -3.94
CA GLU A 16 0.35 -27.96 -3.83
C GLU A 16 -1.08 -27.79 -4.35
N VAL A 17 -1.76 -26.71 -3.95
CA VAL A 17 -3.11 -26.35 -4.41
C VAL A 17 -3.13 -26.17 -5.93
N ILE A 18 -2.18 -25.42 -6.50
CA ILE A 18 -2.06 -25.26 -7.95
C ILE A 18 -1.76 -26.60 -8.64
N GLY A 19 -0.87 -27.42 -8.07
CA GLY A 19 -0.54 -28.74 -8.59
C GLY A 19 -1.77 -29.67 -8.66
N THR A 20 -2.62 -29.62 -7.64
CA THR A 20 -3.90 -30.36 -7.61
C THR A 20 -4.87 -29.84 -8.67
N ALA A 21 -5.03 -28.52 -8.79
CA ALA A 21 -5.88 -27.93 -9.83
C ALA A 21 -5.41 -28.28 -11.27
N PHE A 22 -4.09 -28.39 -11.49
CA PHE A 22 -3.54 -28.87 -12.77
C PHE A 22 -3.88 -30.33 -13.06
N LYS A 23 -3.79 -31.23 -12.07
CA LYS A 23 -4.20 -32.64 -12.23
C LYS A 23 -5.68 -32.77 -12.60
N GLU A 24 -6.51 -31.91 -12.01
CA GLU A 24 -7.96 -31.83 -12.26
C GLU A 24 -8.33 -31.03 -13.51
N LYS A 25 -7.33 -30.48 -14.24
CA LYS A 25 -7.50 -29.63 -15.43
C LYS A 25 -8.35 -28.38 -15.19
N ARG A 26 -8.40 -27.85 -13.96
CA ARG A 26 -9.13 -26.63 -13.60
C ARG A 26 -8.27 -25.38 -13.86
N HIS A 27 -8.82 -24.41 -14.60
CA HIS A 27 -8.24 -23.08 -14.83
C HIS A 27 -6.74 -23.06 -15.22
N VAL A 28 -6.27 -24.11 -15.92
CA VAL A 28 -4.82 -24.34 -16.15
C VAL A 28 -4.10 -23.15 -16.77
N SER A 29 -4.68 -22.50 -17.77
CA SER A 29 -4.06 -21.34 -18.42
C SER A 29 -3.90 -20.16 -17.46
N TYR A 30 -4.89 -19.91 -16.61
CA TYR A 30 -4.85 -18.84 -15.62
C TYR A 30 -3.80 -19.14 -14.55
N LEU A 31 -3.81 -20.35 -13.99
CA LEU A 31 -2.86 -20.75 -12.95
C LEU A 31 -1.41 -20.80 -13.44
N LYS A 32 -1.15 -21.10 -14.73
CA LYS A 32 0.18 -20.93 -15.33
C LYS A 32 0.64 -19.47 -15.32
N LYS A 33 -0.27 -18.54 -15.62
CA LYS A 33 0.03 -17.11 -15.55
C LYS A 33 0.33 -16.68 -14.11
N VAL A 34 -0.49 -17.12 -13.15
CA VAL A 34 -0.27 -16.87 -11.72
C VAL A 34 1.13 -17.31 -11.27
N LEU A 35 1.58 -18.51 -11.68
CA LEU A 35 2.94 -18.97 -11.37
C LEU A 35 4.03 -18.09 -12.00
N ILE A 36 3.84 -17.63 -13.25
CA ILE A 36 4.79 -16.72 -13.92
C ILE A 36 4.87 -15.40 -13.17
N ASP A 37 3.72 -14.79 -12.86
CA ASP A 37 3.62 -13.52 -12.15
C ASP A 37 4.26 -13.63 -10.75
N PHE A 38 4.07 -14.77 -10.06
CA PHE A 38 4.68 -15.03 -8.76
C PHE A 38 6.22 -15.18 -8.83
N GLU A 39 6.75 -15.86 -9.85
CA GLU A 39 8.21 -15.95 -10.03
C GLU A 39 8.82 -14.58 -10.41
N GLU A 40 8.11 -13.77 -11.19
CA GLU A 40 8.51 -12.39 -11.49
C GLU A 40 8.52 -11.52 -10.22
N TYR A 41 7.46 -11.59 -9.41
CA TYR A 41 7.35 -10.91 -8.11
C TYR A 41 8.56 -11.23 -7.22
N LYS A 42 8.88 -12.52 -7.04
CA LYS A 42 10.05 -12.96 -6.25
C LYS A 42 11.36 -12.43 -6.82
N LYS A 43 11.53 -12.48 -8.15
CA LYS A 43 12.74 -12.01 -8.83
C LYS A 43 12.95 -10.49 -8.69
N VAL A 44 11.86 -9.71 -8.69
CA VAL A 44 11.95 -8.26 -8.46
C VAL A 44 12.37 -8.01 -7.02
N PHE A 45 11.68 -8.58 -6.04
CA PHE A 45 11.99 -8.33 -4.63
C PHE A 45 13.35 -8.90 -4.17
N SER A 46 13.84 -9.98 -4.79
CA SER A 46 15.21 -10.46 -4.53
C SER A 46 16.29 -9.45 -4.91
N GLN A 47 15.98 -8.50 -5.79
CA GLN A 47 16.88 -7.41 -6.16
C GLN A 47 16.66 -6.15 -5.33
N VAL A 48 15.51 -6.04 -4.67
CA VAL A 48 15.16 -4.93 -3.77
C VAL A 48 15.76 -5.13 -2.39
N PHE A 49 15.84 -6.38 -1.92
CA PHE A 49 16.35 -6.63 -0.59
C PHE A 49 17.88 -6.66 -0.49
N THR A 50 18.40 -6.22 0.65
CA THR A 50 19.83 -6.18 0.97
C THR A 50 20.09 -6.51 2.44
N THR A 51 21.26 -7.09 2.70
CA THR A 51 21.77 -7.31 4.07
C THR A 51 22.70 -6.19 4.53
N GLU A 52 23.17 -5.34 3.63
CA GLU A 52 24.26 -4.39 3.85
C GLU A 52 23.87 -3.18 4.70
N ASN A 53 22.58 -2.87 4.73
CA ASN A 53 22.07 -1.67 5.39
C ASN A 53 22.11 -1.80 6.94
N PRO A 54 22.59 -0.79 7.67
CA PRO A 54 22.74 -0.86 9.12
C PRO A 54 21.40 -0.95 9.87
N LEU A 55 21.31 -1.88 10.83
CA LEU A 55 20.07 -2.12 11.60
C LEU A 55 19.83 -1.16 12.77
N GLN A 56 20.89 -0.64 13.39
CA GLN A 56 20.83 0.11 14.65
C GLN A 56 20.90 1.63 14.48
N VAL A 57 20.81 2.10 13.23
CA VAL A 57 20.85 3.52 12.90
C VAL A 57 19.47 4.00 12.51
N VAL A 58 19.30 5.32 12.48
CA VAL A 58 18.02 5.96 12.18
C VAL A 58 17.89 6.21 10.68
N TYR A 59 16.74 5.88 10.13
CA TYR A 59 16.31 6.21 8.78
C TYR A 59 15.25 7.29 8.88
N ILE A 60 15.34 8.32 8.03
CA ILE A 60 14.37 9.41 8.00
C ILE A 60 13.67 9.36 6.65
N PHE A 61 12.36 9.12 6.67
CA PHE A 61 11.51 9.09 5.49
C PHE A 61 10.62 10.31 5.44
N ARG A 62 10.43 10.87 4.25
CA ARG A 62 9.37 11.85 4.01
C ARG A 62 8.19 11.18 3.32
N PHE A 63 7.01 11.36 3.91
CA PHE A 63 5.72 10.99 3.35
C PHE A 63 5.05 12.27 2.85
N HIS A 64 4.86 12.40 1.54
CA HIS A 64 4.06 13.48 0.96
C HIS A 64 2.69 12.96 0.60
N TYR A 65 1.65 13.54 1.20
CA TYR A 65 0.28 13.16 0.88
C TYR A 65 -0.09 13.69 -0.52
N ILE A 66 -0.50 12.78 -1.41
CA ILE A 66 -0.59 13.06 -2.85
C ILE A 66 -1.69 14.09 -3.14
N ASP A 67 -2.86 13.96 -2.53
CA ASP A 67 -4.02 14.81 -2.82
C ASP A 67 -3.89 16.22 -2.27
N LYS A 68 -3.00 16.43 -1.28
CA LYS A 68 -2.75 17.73 -0.68
C LYS A 68 -1.26 17.91 -0.43
N ARG A 69 -0.51 18.18 -1.51
CA ARG A 69 0.96 18.34 -1.51
C ARG A 69 1.58 19.20 -0.39
N PRO A 70 0.94 20.25 0.17
CA PRO A 70 1.47 20.95 1.34
C PRO A 70 1.57 20.08 2.61
N VAL A 71 0.87 18.95 2.65
CA VAL A 71 0.83 18.00 3.76
C VAL A 71 1.95 16.97 3.59
N TRP A 72 2.86 16.93 4.55
CA TRP A 72 3.88 15.90 4.65
C TRP A 72 4.32 15.64 6.10
N ARG A 73 4.93 14.48 6.31
CA ARG A 73 5.52 14.04 7.59
C ARG A 73 6.92 13.50 7.34
N ASP A 74 7.88 13.87 8.19
CA ASP A 74 9.18 13.23 8.26
C ASP A 74 9.19 12.25 9.44
N ILE A 75 9.28 10.96 9.15
CA ILE A 75 9.28 9.89 10.14
C ILE A 75 10.69 9.36 10.33
N ALA A 76 11.20 9.45 11.56
CA ALA A 76 12.41 8.76 12.01
C ALA A 76 12.07 7.35 12.49
N ILE A 77 12.88 6.37 12.09
CA ILE A 77 12.67 4.96 12.44
C ILE A 77 14.00 4.22 12.46
N PHE A 78 14.19 3.25 13.37
CA PHE A 78 15.38 2.41 13.32
C PHE A 78 15.35 1.44 12.14
N GLY A 79 16.52 1.17 11.55
CA GLY A 79 16.66 0.20 10.47
C GLY A 79 16.11 -1.20 10.80
N ARG A 80 16.14 -1.60 12.09
CA ARG A 80 15.60 -2.88 12.58
C ARG A 80 14.08 -2.94 12.72
N GLN A 81 13.39 -1.81 12.70
CA GLN A 81 11.93 -1.75 12.79
C GLN A 81 11.31 -2.04 11.42
N THR A 82 10.05 -2.44 11.43
CA THR A 82 9.37 -2.98 10.25
C THR A 82 8.71 -1.90 9.42
N LEU A 83 8.38 -2.22 8.16
CA LEU A 83 7.52 -1.37 7.35
C LEU A 83 6.10 -1.25 7.96
N SER A 84 5.63 -2.22 8.74
CA SER A 84 4.38 -2.08 9.51
C SER A 84 4.49 -0.97 10.55
N ASN A 85 5.59 -0.93 11.30
CA ASN A 85 5.80 0.15 12.29
C ASN A 85 5.85 1.52 11.60
N LEU A 86 6.44 1.59 10.41
CA LEU A 86 6.46 2.81 9.60
C LEU A 86 5.04 3.22 9.14
N ALA A 87 4.24 2.26 8.67
CA ALA A 87 2.84 2.48 8.26
C ALA A 87 1.97 2.97 9.43
N GLU A 88 2.01 2.25 10.55
CA GLU A 88 1.30 2.62 11.79
C GLU A 88 1.62 4.06 12.20
N THR A 89 2.90 4.45 12.15
CA THR A 89 3.31 5.81 12.53
C THR A 89 2.75 6.88 11.60
N ILE A 90 2.77 6.66 10.28
CA ILE A 90 2.21 7.67 9.36
C ILE A 90 0.68 7.77 9.51
N ILE A 91 -0.02 6.64 9.72
CA ILE A 91 -1.48 6.63 9.95
C ILE A 91 -1.81 7.44 11.21
N ASP A 92 -1.13 7.15 12.32
CA ASP A 92 -1.32 7.86 13.59
C ASP A 92 -1.03 9.37 13.43
N TRP A 93 0.04 9.76 12.71
CA TRP A 93 0.41 11.17 12.48
C TRP A 93 -0.43 11.89 11.43
N MET A 94 -1.33 11.17 10.78
CA MET A 94 -2.42 11.73 9.99
C MET A 94 -3.72 11.86 10.78
N ASP A 95 -3.72 11.48 12.07
CA ASP A 95 -4.89 11.48 12.96
C ASP A 95 -6.02 10.59 12.43
N TRP A 96 -5.62 9.42 11.92
CA TRP A 96 -6.52 8.40 11.37
C TRP A 96 -6.49 7.15 12.24
N ASP A 97 -7.62 6.46 12.33
CA ASP A 97 -7.72 5.14 12.91
C ASP A 97 -7.07 4.11 11.98
N ASN A 98 -6.26 3.20 12.53
CA ASN A 98 -5.63 2.11 11.76
C ASN A 98 -6.57 0.90 11.64
N ASP A 99 -7.70 1.10 10.98
CA ASP A 99 -8.80 0.14 10.85
C ASP A 99 -8.90 -0.53 9.47
N HIS A 100 -8.02 -0.14 8.53
CA HIS A 100 -7.98 -0.67 7.17
C HIS A 100 -6.60 -1.24 6.80
N MET A 101 -6.53 -1.90 5.63
CA MET A 101 -5.28 -2.43 5.09
C MET A 101 -4.40 -1.34 4.47
N HIS A 102 -3.10 -1.60 4.43
CA HIS A 102 -2.11 -0.75 3.78
C HIS A 102 -1.15 -1.56 2.88
N ALA A 103 -0.43 -0.85 2.01
CA ALA A 103 0.64 -1.42 1.23
C ALA A 103 1.75 -0.41 0.89
N PHE A 104 2.98 -0.92 0.73
CA PHE A 104 4.08 -0.19 0.10
C PHE A 104 4.36 -0.78 -1.27
N SER A 105 4.42 0.05 -2.31
CA SER A 105 4.68 -0.42 -3.68
C SER A 105 5.89 0.25 -4.31
N LEU A 106 6.61 -0.50 -5.14
CA LEU A 106 7.67 0.07 -5.96
C LEU A 106 7.08 1.07 -6.94
N LYS A 107 7.69 2.25 -7.05
CA LYS A 107 7.25 3.25 -8.02
C LYS A 107 7.68 2.82 -9.43
N LYS A 108 6.73 2.38 -10.27
CA LYS A 108 6.97 2.09 -11.69
C LYS A 108 6.74 3.36 -12.52
N LEU A 109 7.70 3.73 -13.37
CA LEU A 109 7.49 4.72 -14.43
C LEU A 109 6.80 4.02 -15.62
N HIS A 110 5.47 3.89 -15.60
CA HIS A 110 4.71 3.38 -16.75
C HIS A 110 3.99 4.52 -17.48
N GLY A 111 4.65 5.15 -18.46
CA GLY A 111 4.04 6.17 -19.30
C GLY A 111 3.46 7.36 -18.52
N LYS A 112 2.70 8.23 -19.19
CA LYS A 112 2.11 9.45 -18.60
C LYS A 112 1.01 9.19 -17.55
N SER A 113 0.77 7.94 -17.17
CA SER A 113 -0.22 7.55 -16.17
C SER A 113 0.44 6.71 -15.09
N LEU A 114 0.71 7.32 -13.93
CA LEU A 114 1.12 6.62 -12.72
C LEU A 114 -0.03 5.67 -12.32
N SER A 115 0.04 4.39 -12.70
CA SER A 115 -0.69 3.37 -11.96
C SER A 115 -0.14 3.41 -10.54
N ARG A 116 -0.99 3.82 -9.59
CA ARG A 116 -0.55 4.14 -8.23
C ARG A 116 -0.33 2.89 -7.37
N TYR A 117 -0.94 1.79 -7.81
CA TYR A 117 -0.68 0.42 -7.40
C TYR A 117 0.09 -0.31 -8.48
N THR A 118 1.07 -1.11 -8.05
CA THR A 118 1.81 -2.01 -8.94
C THR A 118 1.68 -3.42 -8.42
N GLU A 119 1.85 -4.38 -9.33
CA GLU A 119 1.97 -5.80 -9.01
C GLU A 119 3.13 -6.08 -8.02
N PHE A 120 4.04 -5.13 -7.82
CA PHE A 120 5.17 -5.22 -6.90
C PHE A 120 4.92 -4.44 -5.60
N SER A 121 3.97 -4.96 -4.82
CA SER A 121 3.55 -4.40 -3.54
C SER A 121 3.87 -5.32 -2.35
N LEU A 122 4.11 -4.70 -1.20
CA LEU A 122 4.29 -5.30 0.12
C LEU A 122 3.06 -4.96 0.96
N TYR A 123 2.31 -5.97 1.42
CA TYR A 123 0.99 -5.75 2.03
C TYR A 123 1.00 -5.85 3.56
N ALA A 124 0.02 -5.22 4.20
CA ALA A 124 -0.23 -5.35 5.62
C ALA A 124 -0.37 -6.81 6.07
N PRO A 125 -0.04 -7.13 7.34
CA PRO A 125 -0.41 -8.44 7.90
C PRO A 125 -1.93 -8.63 7.84
N GLY A 126 -2.37 -9.86 7.52
CA GLY A 126 -3.79 -10.16 7.36
C GLY A 126 -4.34 -9.96 5.94
N TRP A 127 -3.57 -9.34 5.03
CA TRP A 127 -3.90 -9.33 3.61
C TRP A 127 -3.96 -10.75 3.04
N GLU A 128 -5.05 -11.07 2.33
CA GLU A 128 -5.25 -12.34 1.66
C GLU A 128 -4.29 -12.50 0.48
N ASP A 129 -3.57 -13.61 0.43
CA ASP A 129 -2.60 -13.91 -0.62
C ASP A 129 -3.29 -14.47 -1.87
N ASP A 130 -4.06 -13.62 -2.54
CA ASP A 130 -4.70 -13.88 -3.84
C ASP A 130 -4.16 -12.90 -4.90
N PRO A 131 -3.63 -13.36 -6.05
CA PRO A 131 -3.58 -14.75 -6.54
C PRO A 131 -2.37 -15.56 -6.11
N TYR A 132 -1.42 -14.99 -5.38
CA TYR A 132 -0.24 -15.69 -4.90
C TYR A 132 0.30 -15.08 -3.59
N PRO A 133 1.14 -15.83 -2.85
CA PRO A 133 1.81 -15.34 -1.65
C PRO A 133 2.64 -14.07 -1.86
N THR A 134 2.47 -13.10 -0.97
CA THR A 134 3.15 -11.80 -0.99
C THR A 134 3.97 -11.56 0.27
N PHE A 135 4.96 -10.68 0.19
CA PHE A 135 5.68 -10.23 1.39
C PHE A 135 4.78 -9.35 2.27
N LYS A 136 4.88 -9.55 3.58
CA LYS A 136 4.10 -8.80 4.59
C LYS A 136 4.92 -7.73 5.28
N THR A 137 4.39 -6.52 5.43
CA THR A 137 5.11 -5.35 5.98
C THR A 137 5.64 -5.56 7.39
N ASN A 138 5.01 -6.42 8.20
CA ASN A 138 5.46 -6.76 9.55
C ASN A 138 6.65 -7.75 9.58
N LYS A 139 7.03 -8.32 8.43
CA LYS A 139 8.19 -9.20 8.29
C LYS A 139 9.39 -8.53 7.62
N ILE A 140 9.18 -7.37 6.99
CA ILE A 140 10.21 -6.61 6.28
C ILE A 140 10.69 -5.48 7.18
N LYS A 141 11.98 -5.46 7.50
CA LYS A 141 12.60 -4.33 8.19
C LYS A 141 12.87 -3.21 7.20
N VAL A 142 12.84 -1.96 7.66
CA VAL A 142 13.22 -0.79 6.86
C VAL A 142 14.59 -0.98 6.23
N ALA A 143 15.58 -1.44 7.00
CA ALA A 143 16.92 -1.67 6.48
C ALA A 143 17.01 -2.89 5.55
N ASP A 144 15.97 -3.72 5.38
CA ASP A 144 16.03 -4.84 4.43
C ASP A 144 15.91 -4.33 2.99
N ILE A 145 15.44 -3.11 2.76
CA ILE A 145 15.31 -2.49 1.42
C ILE A 145 16.63 -1.83 1.01
N ASP A 146 17.10 -2.04 -0.22
CA ASP A 146 18.18 -1.31 -0.86
C ASP A 146 17.68 0.07 -1.32
N TRP A 147 17.65 1.02 -0.38
CA TRP A 147 17.20 2.38 -0.64
C TRP A 147 18.11 3.17 -1.58
N GLN A 148 19.36 2.75 -1.80
CA GLN A 148 20.23 3.41 -2.78
C GLN A 148 19.75 3.09 -4.20
N LYS A 149 19.34 1.84 -4.43
CA LYS A 149 18.82 1.38 -5.73
C LYS A 149 17.33 1.71 -5.91
N TYR A 150 16.55 1.69 -4.83
CA TYR A 150 15.10 1.95 -4.83
C TYR A 150 14.70 3.04 -3.83
N PRO A 151 15.08 4.31 -4.07
CA PRO A 151 14.90 5.40 -3.11
C PRO A 151 13.46 5.91 -2.97
N LYS A 152 12.56 5.54 -3.90
CA LYS A 152 11.20 6.08 -3.99
C LYS A 152 10.16 4.97 -4.07
N TRP A 153 9.14 5.09 -3.23
CA TRP A 153 8.05 4.14 -3.07
C TRP A 153 6.73 4.90 -2.99
N ASN A 154 5.62 4.19 -3.21
CA ASN A 154 4.30 4.69 -2.84
C ASN A 154 3.85 3.95 -1.58
N PHE A 155 3.13 4.65 -0.71
CA PHE A 155 2.39 4.05 0.39
C PHE A 155 0.90 4.36 0.20
N VAL A 156 0.07 3.36 0.48
CA VAL A 156 -1.38 3.51 0.50
C VAL A 156 -1.92 2.98 1.82
N PHE A 157 -2.86 3.71 2.39
CA PHE A 157 -3.71 3.27 3.48
C PHE A 157 -5.18 3.33 3.02
N ASP A 158 -5.99 2.37 3.46
CA ASP A 158 -7.39 2.21 3.04
C ASP A 158 -7.53 2.11 1.52
N PHE A 159 -7.63 0.89 0.99
CA PHE A 159 -7.78 0.69 -0.46
C PHE A 159 -9.13 1.18 -1.01
N GLY A 160 -10.15 1.38 -0.16
CA GLY A 160 -11.44 1.95 -0.54
C GLY A 160 -11.33 3.46 -0.75
N ALA A 161 -10.78 4.17 0.24
CA ALA A 161 -10.61 5.63 0.17
C ALA A 161 -9.36 6.06 -0.65
N SER A 162 -8.38 5.18 -0.81
CA SER A 162 -7.10 5.41 -1.48
C SER A 162 -6.29 6.57 -0.87
N TYR A 163 -5.95 6.48 0.41
CA TYR A 163 -5.05 7.46 1.03
C TYR A 163 -3.60 7.21 0.64
N GLU A 164 -3.12 7.98 -0.33
CA GLU A 164 -1.83 7.73 -0.97
C GLU A 164 -0.73 8.75 -0.64
N PHE A 165 0.48 8.23 -0.50
CA PHE A 165 1.68 8.99 -0.19
C PHE A 165 2.84 8.65 -1.12
N ASP A 166 3.56 9.68 -1.57
CA ASP A 166 4.91 9.52 -2.10
C ASP A 166 5.88 9.37 -0.91
N VAL A 167 6.65 8.27 -0.90
CA VAL A 167 7.62 7.95 0.16
C VAL A 167 9.03 8.08 -0.39
N GLU A 168 9.86 8.87 0.29
CA GLU A 168 11.26 9.09 -0.07
C GLU A 168 12.17 8.93 1.15
N LEU A 169 13.23 8.14 1.03
CA LEU A 169 14.31 8.14 2.03
C LEU A 169 15.08 9.46 1.93
N ARG A 170 15.06 10.26 3.00
CA ARG A 170 15.78 11.53 3.08
C ARG A 170 17.21 11.35 3.57
N LYS A 171 17.40 10.50 4.58
CA LYS A 171 18.70 10.31 5.23
C LYS A 171 18.80 8.98 5.99
N ILE A 172 20.00 8.44 6.06
CA ILE A 172 20.39 7.39 7.01
C ILE A 172 21.39 8.03 7.97
N GLU A 173 21.03 8.15 9.25
CA GLU A 173 21.82 8.84 10.26
C GLU A 173 22.47 7.87 11.24
N THR A 174 23.77 7.69 11.07
CA THR A 174 24.57 6.70 11.82
C THR A 174 24.99 7.16 13.20
N LYS A 175 24.89 8.47 13.48
CA LYS A 175 25.26 9.08 14.77
C LYS A 175 24.10 9.22 15.74
N LEU A 176 22.87 9.20 15.22
CA LEU A 176 21.68 9.30 16.05
C LEU A 176 21.35 7.95 16.67
N THR A 177 20.99 8.01 17.93
CA THR A 177 20.52 6.93 18.77
C THR A 177 19.12 7.25 19.25
N GLY A 178 18.44 6.28 19.88
CA GLY A 178 17.10 6.51 20.41
C GLY A 178 17.03 7.56 21.53
N LYS A 179 18.17 7.96 22.10
CA LYS A 179 18.24 9.00 23.14
C LYS A 179 18.23 10.42 22.56
N ASP A 180 18.41 10.55 21.26
CA ASP A 180 18.45 11.84 20.57
C ASP A 180 17.06 12.32 20.14
N PHE A 181 16.00 11.60 20.53
CA PHE A 181 14.60 11.92 20.24
C PHE A 181 13.82 12.02 21.55
N ASP A 182 12.89 12.98 21.60
CA ASP A 182 12.02 13.18 22.77
C ASP A 182 11.02 12.02 22.92
N GLU A 183 10.56 11.47 21.79
CA GLU A 183 9.65 10.33 21.73
C GLU A 183 10.37 9.05 21.28
N PRO A 184 9.94 7.86 21.75
CA PRO A 184 10.47 6.59 21.26
C PRO A 184 10.28 6.43 19.74
N LEU A 185 11.31 5.97 19.03
CA LEU A 185 11.19 5.65 17.61
C LEU A 185 10.29 4.42 17.38
N PRO A 186 9.41 4.42 16.36
CA PRO A 186 9.32 5.41 15.29
C PRO A 186 8.55 6.68 15.71
N ALA A 187 8.97 7.83 15.19
CA ALA A 187 8.37 9.12 15.57
C ALA A 187 8.38 10.10 14.38
N CYS A 188 7.37 10.97 14.31
CA CYS A 188 7.40 12.12 13.41
C CYS A 188 8.30 13.21 14.01
N ILE A 189 9.32 13.60 13.27
CA ILE A 189 10.34 14.57 13.73
C ILE A 189 10.19 15.94 13.08
N ASP A 190 9.42 16.01 11.99
CA ASP A 190 9.08 17.25 11.31
C ASP A 190 7.79 17.05 10.49
N GLN A 191 6.99 18.10 10.34
CA GLN A 191 5.75 18.03 9.60
C GLN A 191 5.34 19.37 9.00
N ARG A 192 4.53 19.31 7.95
CA ARG A 192 3.85 20.48 7.39
C ARG A 192 2.43 20.13 7.00
N GLY A 193 1.56 21.14 7.09
CA GLY A 193 0.18 21.06 6.63
C GLY A 193 -0.72 20.29 7.58
N VAL A 194 -2.00 20.66 7.57
CA VAL A 194 -3.05 20.01 8.35
C VAL A 194 -3.50 18.75 7.62
N ALA A 195 -3.41 17.60 8.31
CA ALA A 195 -3.94 16.32 7.82
C ALA A 195 -5.44 16.46 7.52
N PRO A 196 -5.95 15.85 6.45
CA PRO A 196 -7.39 15.80 6.23
C PRO A 196 -8.04 14.82 7.22
N LEU A 197 -9.35 15.00 7.47
CA LEU A 197 -10.13 14.02 8.22
C LEU A 197 -10.10 12.67 7.49
N GLN A 198 -10.07 11.57 8.26
CA GLN A 198 -10.09 10.22 7.69
C GLN A 198 -11.39 9.95 6.92
N TYR A 199 -12.55 10.39 7.42
CA TYR A 199 -13.81 10.27 6.70
C TYR A 199 -14.58 11.58 6.89
N PRO A 200 -14.42 12.56 5.98
CA PRO A 200 -15.23 13.77 6.04
C PRO A 200 -16.70 13.38 5.85
N GLU A 201 -17.60 13.98 6.63
CA GLU A 201 -19.03 13.88 6.35
C GLU A 201 -19.27 14.45 4.96
N TYR A 202 -19.60 13.59 3.99
CA TYR A 202 -20.16 14.05 2.74
C TYR A 202 -21.59 14.48 3.06
N ASP A 203 -21.92 15.74 2.76
CA ASP A 203 -23.31 16.20 2.71
C ASP A 203 -24.02 15.31 1.68
N ASP A 204 -24.61 14.23 2.17
CA ASP A 204 -25.44 13.34 1.37
C ASP A 204 -26.55 14.24 0.82
N PRO A 205 -26.65 14.47 -0.50
CA PRO A 205 -27.70 15.33 -1.03
C PRO A 205 -29.02 14.70 -0.58
N LYS A 206 -29.70 15.37 0.36
CA LYS A 206 -30.91 14.88 1.05
C LYS A 206 -32.04 14.50 0.09
N GLU A 207 -31.92 14.87 -1.17
CA GLU A 207 -32.79 14.47 -2.27
C GLU A 207 -31.97 14.12 -3.51
N TRP A 208 -31.83 12.83 -3.79
CA TRP A 208 -31.43 12.34 -5.11
C TRP A 208 -32.58 12.62 -6.09
N LYS A 209 -32.40 13.60 -6.97
CA LYS A 209 -33.39 13.91 -8.01
C LYS A 209 -33.12 13.08 -9.25
N PHE A 210 -34.17 12.52 -9.85
CA PHE A 210 -34.08 11.96 -11.19
C PHE A 210 -33.49 13.01 -12.13
N ASP A 211 -32.51 12.63 -12.94
CA ASP A 211 -32.18 13.44 -14.11
C ASP A 211 -33.38 13.40 -15.04
N GLU A 212 -34.10 14.52 -15.14
CA GLU A 212 -35.31 14.65 -15.95
C GLU A 212 -35.03 14.43 -17.43
N ASN A 213 -33.78 14.47 -17.87
CA ASN A 213 -33.38 14.22 -19.25
C ASN A 213 -32.81 12.82 -19.47
N CYS A 214 -32.69 11.97 -18.44
CA CYS A 214 -32.24 10.60 -18.58
C CYS A 214 -33.40 9.69 -19.04
N PRO A 215 -33.34 9.10 -20.25
CA PRO A 215 -34.43 8.25 -20.76
C PRO A 215 -34.68 7.01 -19.88
N TYR A 216 -33.63 6.51 -19.22
CA TYR A 216 -33.74 5.37 -18.31
C TYR A 216 -34.47 5.75 -17.02
N CYS A 217 -34.18 6.94 -16.45
CA CYS A 217 -34.87 7.48 -15.29
C CYS A 217 -36.36 7.71 -15.54
N GLN A 218 -36.72 8.21 -16.74
CA GLN A 218 -38.11 8.41 -17.14
C GLN A 218 -38.89 7.10 -17.23
N ALA A 219 -38.34 6.09 -17.92
CA ALA A 219 -38.96 4.77 -18.04
C ALA A 219 -39.16 4.08 -16.68
N LEU A 220 -38.22 4.27 -15.77
CA LEU A 220 -38.28 3.70 -14.42
C LEU A 220 -39.34 4.38 -13.54
N LYS A 221 -39.53 5.68 -13.72
CA LYS A 221 -40.60 6.46 -13.06
C LYS A 221 -41.99 6.07 -13.59
N GLU A 222 -42.12 5.85 -14.90
CA GLU A 222 -43.37 5.43 -15.54
C GLU A 222 -43.81 4.01 -15.15
N SER A 223 -42.85 3.13 -14.87
CA SER A 223 -43.12 1.75 -14.43
C SER A 223 -43.45 1.62 -12.94
N GLY A 224 -43.45 2.72 -12.17
CA GLY A 224 -43.71 2.71 -10.73
C GLY A 224 -42.57 2.10 -9.90
N GLY A 225 -41.39 1.90 -10.49
CA GLY A 225 -40.21 1.38 -9.81
C GLY A 225 -39.63 2.41 -8.85
N LYS A 226 -39.40 2.00 -7.59
CA LYS A 226 -38.51 2.73 -6.68
C LYS A 226 -37.11 2.14 -6.85
N LEU A 227 -36.12 2.98 -7.20
CA LEU A 227 -34.73 2.52 -7.21
C LEU A 227 -34.24 2.36 -5.76
N ALA A 228 -33.92 1.12 -5.39
CA ALA A 228 -32.75 0.89 -4.57
C ALA A 228 -31.57 0.74 -5.55
N TRP A 229 -30.47 1.39 -5.19
CA TRP A 229 -29.26 1.61 -5.99
C TRP A 229 -28.71 0.38 -6.75
N PHE A 230 -28.18 0.63 -7.95
CA PHE A 230 -27.11 -0.16 -8.57
C PHE A 230 -25.98 0.82 -8.95
N PRO A 231 -24.71 0.57 -8.58
CA PRO A 231 -23.60 1.39 -9.05
C PRO A 231 -23.30 1.04 -10.49
N ASP A 232 -22.76 2.03 -11.19
CA ASP A 232 -22.04 1.89 -12.44
C ASP A 232 -22.89 1.76 -13.71
N GLU A 233 -23.30 2.92 -14.23
CA GLU A 233 -23.21 3.12 -15.69
C GLU A 233 -22.15 4.18 -16.02
N PRO A 234 -21.24 3.90 -16.96
CA PRO A 234 -20.21 4.84 -17.37
C PRO A 234 -20.81 5.99 -18.18
N LYS A 235 -20.32 7.20 -17.91
CA LYS A 235 -20.63 8.40 -18.70
C LYS A 235 -20.33 8.15 -20.18
N LYS A 236 -21.36 8.19 -21.03
CA LYS A 236 -21.17 8.28 -22.48
C LYS A 236 -20.91 9.74 -22.85
N ASN A 237 -19.82 9.97 -23.59
CA ASN A 237 -19.51 11.22 -24.28
C ASN A 237 -20.56 11.54 -25.34
#